data_AF-A0A0G4PUK5-F1
#
_entry.id   AF-A0A0G4PUK5-F1
#
_cell.length_a   1.000
_cell.length_b   1.000
_cell.length_c   1.000
_cell.angle_alpha   90.00
_cell.angle_beta   90.00
_cell.angle_gamma   90.00
#
_symmetry.space_group_name_H-M   'P 1'
#
loop_
_entity.id
_entity.type
_entity.pdbx_description
1 polymer ?
#
loop_
_entity_poly.entity_id
_entity_poly.type
_entity_poly.pdbx_seq_one_letter_code
_entity_poly.pdbx_strand_id
1 'polypeptide(L)' 'MQWSGSSIARELQRLFETKRDIIKAELRDALTVVHISFDLWTSPNRFAIVAVFAHFINRRGHQLEL' A
#
# COMPACT_ATOMS: atom_id res chain seq x y z
N MET A 1 -15.84 -1.69 -25.23
CA MET A 1 -15.58 -3.10 -24.89
C MET A 1 -15.76 -3.25 -23.39
N GLN A 2 -16.78 -4.00 -22.92
CA GLN A 2 -16.98 -4.24 -21.49
C GLN A 2 -16.02 -5.33 -21.03
N TRP A 3 -15.23 -5.04 -20.01
CA TRP A 3 -14.28 -5.99 -19.45
C TRP A 3 -15.06 -7.03 -18.63
N SER A 4 -14.72 -8.31 -18.76
CA SER A 4 -15.29 -9.35 -17.89
C SER A 4 -14.81 -9.17 -16.46
N GLY A 5 -15.58 -9.63 -15.47
CA GLY A 5 -15.15 -9.61 -14.06
C GLY A 5 -13.79 -10.31 -13.83
N SER A 6 -13.51 -11.38 -14.58
CA SER A 6 -12.21 -12.06 -14.56
C SER A 6 -11.07 -11.21 -15.14
N SER A 7 -11.36 -10.40 -16.16
CA SER A 7 -10.36 -9.48 -16.73
C SER A 7 -10.04 -8.36 -15.75
N ILE A 8 -11.05 -7.83 -15.04
CA ILE A 8 -10.88 -6.81 -14.00
C ILE A 8 -10.05 -7.36 -12.84
N ALA A 9 -10.37 -8.55 -12.33
CA ALA A 9 -9.65 -9.16 -11.22
C ALA A 9 -8.17 -9.39 -11.55
N ARG A 10 -7.87 -9.89 -12.76
CA ARG A 10 -6.50 -10.09 -13.23
C ARG A 10 -5.74 -8.77 -13.36
N GLU A 11 -6.40 -7.73 -13.87
CA GLU A 11 -5.77 -6.41 -13.99
C GLU A 11 -5.50 -5.78 -12.62
N LEU A 12 -6.44 -5.88 -11.68
CA LEU A 12 -6.25 -5.44 -10.30
C LEU A 12 -5.07 -6.16 -9.64
N GLN A 13 -4.96 -7.48 -9.83
CA GLN A 13 -3.83 -8.25 -9.31
C GLN A 13 -2.50 -7.76 -9.91
N ARG A 14 -2.45 -7.55 -11.22
CA ARG A 14 -1.26 -7.04 -11.90
C ARG A 14 -0.85 -5.64 -11.39
N LEU A 15 -1.82 -4.74 -11.24
CA LEU A 15 -1.59 -3.40 -10.72
C LEU A 15 -1.09 -3.44 -9.28
N PHE A 16 -1.68 -4.29 -8.45
CA PHE A 16 -1.24 -4.50 -7.07
C PHE A 16 0.21 -4.96 -7.00
N GLU A 17 0.57 -6.01 -7.75
CA GLU A 17 1.94 -6.54 -7.78
C GLU A 17 2.95 -5.48 -8.24
N THR A 18 2.61 -4.74 -9.30
CA THR A 18 3.44 -3.65 -9.81
C THR A 18 3.67 -2.57 -8.76
N LYS A 19 2.60 -2.09 -8.11
CA LYS A 19 2.68 -1.06 -7.07
C LYS A 19 3.45 -1.54 -5.85
N ARG A 20 3.24 -2.79 -5.43
CA ARG A 20 3.96 -3.42 -4.33
C ARG A 20 5.47 -3.44 -4.57
N ASP A 21 5.90 -3.76 -5.78
CA ASP A 21 7.32 -3.84 -6.10
C ASP A 21 7.97 -2.44 -6.17
N ILE A 22 7.24 -1.42 -6.65
CA ILE A 22 7.66 -0.01 -6.57
C ILE A 22 7.82 0.42 -5.09
N ILE A 23 6.84 0.13 -4.24
CA ILE A 23 6.88 0.48 -2.82
C ILE A 23 8.08 -0.19 -2.12
N LYS A 24 8.37 -1.46 -2.42
CA LYS A 24 9.54 -2.16 -1.87
C LYS A 24 10.85 -1.46 -2.26
N ALA A 25 10.95 -0.94 -3.49
CA ALA A 25 12.12 -0.19 -3.92
C ALA A 25 12.25 1.14 -3.16
N GLU A 26 11.16 1.90 -3.05
CA GLU A 26 11.14 3.17 -2.29
C GLU A 26 11.53 2.96 -0.82
N LEU A 27 11.02 1.91 -0.17
CA LEU A 27 11.35 1.58 1.22
C LEU A 27 12.82 1.19 1.41
N ARG A 28 13.42 0.47 0.44
CA ARG A 28 14.86 0.14 0.48
C ARG A 28 15.75 1.38 0.33
N ASP A 29 15.28 2.35 -0.44
CA ASP A 29 15.99 3.59 -0.73
C ASP A 29 15.58 4.76 0.20
N ALA A 30 14.83 4.47 1.27
CA ALA A 30 14.41 5.47 2.24
C ALA A 30 15.62 6.16 2.90
N LEU A 31 15.57 7.49 2.98
CA LEU A 31 16.61 8.31 3.61
C LEU A 31 16.47 8.37 5.13
N THR A 32 15.27 8.11 5.65
CA THR A 32 14.98 8.07 7.09
C THR A 32 14.63 6.67 7.53
N VAL A 33 14.67 6.45 8.85
CA VAL A 33 14.01 5.30 9.47
C VAL A 33 12.54 5.30 9.04
N VAL A 34 12.03 4.13 8.67
CA VAL A 34 10.62 3.95 8.34
C VAL A 34 9.84 3.78 9.63
N HIS A 35 8.96 4.73 9.94
CA HIS A 35 8.07 4.64 11.09
C HIS A 35 6.76 3.97 10.68
N ILE A 36 6.26 3.04 11.51
CA ILE A 36 5.01 2.31 11.24
C ILE A 36 3.92 2.79 12.20
N SER A 37 2.76 3.17 11.67
CA SER A 37 1.57 3.48 12.46
C SER A 37 0.40 2.59 12.07
N PHE A 38 -0.60 2.53 12.94
CA PHE A 38 -1.76 1.68 12.76
C PHE A 38 -3.05 2.48 12.96
N ASP A 39 -4.04 2.26 12.10
CA ASP A 39 -5.42 2.64 12.36
C ASP A 39 -6.23 1.36 12.60
N LEU A 40 -6.91 1.29 13.74
CA LEU A 40 -7.65 0.12 14.19
C LEU A 40 -9.10 0.48 14.37
N TRP A 41 -9.98 -0.30 13.75
CA TRP A 41 -11.41 -0.17 13.98
C TRP A 41 -12.09 -1.53 13.97
N THR A 42 -13.25 -1.59 14.61
CA THR A 42 -14.14 -2.74 14.52
C THR A 42 -15.34 -2.35 13.68
N SER A 43 -15.65 -3.12 12.64
CA SER A 43 -16.85 -2.90 11.85
C SER A 43 -18.11 -3.23 12.65
N PRO A 44 -19.29 -2.71 12.27
CA PRO A 44 -20.57 -3.06 12.90
C PRO A 44 -20.84 -4.57 12.90
N ASN A 45 -20.26 -5.31 11.94
CA ASN A 45 -20.38 -6.75 11.81
C ASN A 45 -19.33 -7.52 12.64
N ARG A 46 -18.68 -6.85 13.61
CA ARG A 46 -17.67 -7.39 14.53
C ARG A 46 -16.37 -7.88 13.86
N PHE A 47 -16.08 -7.41 12.65
CA PHE A 47 -14.75 -7.61 12.06
C PHE A 47 -13.78 -6.57 12.59
N ALA A 48 -12.68 -7.01 13.22
CA ALA A 48 -11.54 -6.15 13.50
C ALA A 48 -10.78 -5.88 12.20
N ILE A 49 -10.51 -4.62 11.92
CA ILE A 49 -9.80 -4.16 10.73
C ILE A 49 -8.62 -3.32 11.19
N VAL A 50 -7.48 -3.51 10.53
CA VAL A 50 -6.24 -2.79 10.79
C VAL A 50 -5.72 -2.24 9.47
N ALA A 51 -5.55 -0.93 9.37
CA ALA A 51 -4.70 -0.32 8.37
C ALA A 51 -3.31 -0.09 8.95
N VAL A 52 -2.28 -0.37 8.14
CA VAL A 52 -0.87 -0.21 8.49
C VAL A 52 -0.29 0.84 7.57
N PHE A 53 0.38 1.84 8.13
CA PHE A 53 0.98 2.93 7.36
C PHE A 53 2.49 3.00 7.58
N ALA A 54 3.24 3.28 6.53
CA ALA A 54 4.67 3.53 6.59
C ALA A 54 4.99 5.00 6.28
N HIS A 55 5.70 5.64 7.20
CA HIS A 55 6.11 7.04 7.11
C HIS A 55 7.62 7.14 6.93
N PHE A 56 8.06 7.76 5.84
CA PHE A 56 9.49 7.93 5.55
C PHE A 56 9.74 9.06 4.55
N ILE A 57 10.99 9.52 4.50
CA ILE A 57 11.48 10.40 3.42
C ILE A 57 12.17 9.53 2.38
N ASN A 58 11.76 9.65 1.12
CA ASN A 58 12.36 8.87 0.03
C ASN A 58 13.66 9.53 -0.50
N ARG A 59 14.35 8.86 -1.43
CA ARG A 59 15.59 9.36 -2.05
C ARG A 59 15.45 10.74 -2.71
N ARG A 60 14.23 11.15 -3.09
CA ARG A 60 13.96 12.47 -3.68
C ARG A 60 13.76 13.56 -2.63
N GLY A 61 13.84 13.23 -1.34
CA GLY A 61 13.58 14.16 -0.23
C GLY A 61 12.09 14.40 0.02
N HIS A 62 11.20 13.60 -0.57
CA HIS A 62 9.76 13.75 -0.37
C HIS A 62 9.32 12.89 0.82
N GLN A 63 8.50 13.47 1.70
CA GLN A 63 7.78 12.70 2.71
C GLN A 63 6.70 11.87 2.02
N LEU A 64 6.72 10.56 2.26
CA LEU A 64 5.73 9.61 1.78
C LEU A 64 5.03 8.95 2.97
N GLU A 65 3.73 8.76 2.78
CA GLU A 65 2.86 7.94 3.61
C GLU A 65 2.25 6.87 2.68
N LEU A 66 2.49 5.61 3.01
CA LEU A 66 2.04 4.44 2.24
C LEU A 66 1.14 3.55 3.07
#